data_AF-A0A6A6IJU7-F1
#
_entry.id   AF-A0A6A6IJU7-F1
#
_cell.length_a   1.000
_cell.length_b   1.000
_cell.length_c   1.000
_cell.angle_alpha   90.00
_cell.angle_beta   90.00
_cell.angle_gamma   90.00
#
_symmetry.space_group_name_H-M   'P 1'
#
loop_
_entity.id
_entity.type
_entity.pdbx_description
1 polymer ?
#
loop_
_entity_poly.entity_id
_entity_poly.type
_entity_poly.pdbx_seq_one_letter_code
_entity_poly.pdbx_strand_id
1 'polypeptide(L)'
;MHSPPYIFFHGPKGYWWEDGTDPALKKLPTLNDAPHDLLPSLAINVSQPDALVAWLETNNAALITDLTVHVDATASAPSPQRWCVLFDKLRREATNLQNLSVYWDADGLIHMGLGKSVVFIRGLAQLKVQRSVEIGGFYATQWPRYLEAKMGLKPVDKNIVPGGAWEGLLRDYQRGTEHRNPWIDSKDGTWDTPHSVDLFGCARS
;
A
#
# COMPACT_ATOMS: atom_id res chain seq x y z
N MET A 1 6.17 -14.36 -22.45
CA MET A 1 5.25 -14.40 -21.30
C MET A 1 4.52 -13.09 -21.29
N HIS A 2 3.19 -13.10 -21.45
CA HIS A 2 2.39 -11.87 -21.28
C HIS A 2 2.44 -11.47 -19.81
N SER A 3 2.56 -10.18 -19.53
CA SER A 3 2.39 -9.66 -18.18
C SER A 3 1.03 -10.10 -17.62
N PRO A 4 0.93 -10.43 -16.32
CA PRO A 4 -0.34 -10.77 -15.73
C PRO A 4 -1.33 -9.61 -15.95
N PRO A 5 -2.63 -9.90 -16.17
CA PRO A 5 -3.66 -8.87 -16.16
C PRO A 5 -3.54 -8.01 -14.90
N TYR A 6 -3.57 -6.69 -15.09
CA TYR A 6 -3.26 -5.74 -14.04
C TYR A 6 -4.39 -4.70 -13.92
N ILE A 7 -4.92 -4.52 -12.71
CA ILE A 7 -6.04 -3.61 -12.43
C ILE A 7 -5.60 -2.51 -11.47
N PHE A 8 -5.98 -1.27 -11.77
CA PHE A 8 -5.69 -0.10 -10.98
C PHE A 8 -6.93 0.45 -10.28
N PHE A 9 -6.79 0.73 -8.98
CA PHE A 9 -7.80 1.32 -8.10
C PHE A 9 -7.25 2.60 -7.47
N HIS A 10 -7.11 3.67 -8.26
CA HIS A 10 -6.63 4.98 -7.78
C HIS A 10 -7.70 6.09 -7.76
N GLY A 11 -8.90 5.80 -8.29
CA GLY A 11 -10.04 6.70 -8.18
C GLY A 11 -10.87 6.39 -6.93
N PRO A 12 -11.66 7.35 -6.40
CA PRO A 12 -12.57 7.10 -5.27
C PRO A 12 -13.66 6.06 -5.61
N LYS A 13 -13.88 5.80 -6.91
CA LYS A 13 -14.77 4.75 -7.43
C LYS A 13 -14.19 4.17 -8.71
N GLY A 14 -14.53 2.92 -8.97
CA GLY A 14 -14.19 2.23 -10.21
C GLY A 14 -12.73 1.78 -10.26
N TYR A 15 -12.35 1.29 -11.43
CA TYR A 15 -11.03 0.76 -11.72
C TYR A 15 -10.75 0.89 -13.21
N TRP A 16 -9.50 0.71 -13.61
CA TRP A 16 -9.15 0.53 -15.01
C TRP A 16 -8.10 -0.57 -15.15
N TRP A 17 -7.99 -1.08 -16.37
CA TRP A 17 -7.04 -2.11 -16.72
C TRP A 17 -5.76 -1.49 -17.27
N GLU A 18 -4.64 -2.16 -17.08
CA GLU A 18 -3.41 -1.85 -17.80
C GLU A 18 -3.59 -1.97 -19.31
N ASP A 19 -2.88 -1.12 -20.03
CA ASP A 19 -2.82 -1.16 -21.49
C ASP A 19 -2.30 -2.52 -21.97
N GLY A 20 -2.95 -3.07 -22.99
CA GLY A 20 -2.63 -4.40 -23.50
C GLY A 20 -3.29 -5.57 -22.76
N THR A 21 -4.05 -5.35 -21.69
CA THR A 21 -4.89 -6.40 -21.10
C THR A 21 -5.90 -6.94 -22.13
N ASP A 22 -6.08 -8.26 -22.17
CA ASP A 22 -6.99 -8.94 -23.08
C ASP A 22 -8.42 -8.33 -23.04
N PRO A 23 -8.97 -7.89 -24.18
CA PRO A 23 -10.30 -7.29 -24.24
C PRO A 23 -11.44 -8.22 -23.77
N ALA A 24 -11.27 -9.54 -23.81
CA ALA A 24 -12.26 -10.49 -23.33
C ALA A 24 -12.48 -10.36 -21.82
N LEU A 25 -11.41 -10.18 -21.03
CA LEU A 25 -11.50 -9.94 -19.59
C LEU A 25 -12.27 -8.66 -19.26
N LYS A 26 -12.07 -7.60 -20.07
CA LYS A 26 -12.74 -6.29 -19.87
C LYS A 26 -14.25 -6.35 -20.10
N LYS A 27 -14.75 -7.36 -20.81
CA LYS A 27 -16.18 -7.55 -21.10
C LYS A 27 -16.89 -8.39 -20.04
N LEU A 28 -16.14 -9.06 -19.15
CA LEU A 28 -16.74 -9.88 -18.13
C LEU A 28 -17.37 -9.01 -17.03
N PRO A 29 -18.58 -9.33 -16.56
CA PRO A 29 -19.18 -8.63 -15.42
C PRO A 29 -18.46 -8.94 -14.10
N THR A 30 -17.85 -10.13 -13.99
CA THR A 30 -17.01 -10.58 -12.87
C THR A 30 -15.88 -11.45 -13.42
N LEU A 31 -14.77 -11.55 -12.69
CA LEU A 31 -13.65 -12.42 -13.04
C LEU A 31 -13.78 -13.86 -12.48
N ASN A 32 -14.86 -14.16 -11.75
CA ASN A 32 -15.00 -15.43 -11.03
C ASN A 32 -14.97 -16.66 -11.94
N ASP A 33 -15.52 -16.51 -13.15
CA ASP A 33 -15.58 -17.57 -14.17
C ASP A 33 -14.64 -17.28 -15.35
N ALA A 34 -13.64 -16.40 -15.15
CA ALA A 34 -12.66 -16.10 -16.19
C ALA A 34 -11.88 -17.38 -16.56
N PRO A 35 -11.74 -17.70 -17.86
CA PRO A 35 -10.93 -18.82 -18.30
C PRO A 35 -9.50 -18.72 -17.77
N HIS A 36 -8.95 -19.83 -17.27
CA HIS A 36 -7.62 -19.84 -16.64
C HIS A 36 -6.49 -19.47 -17.61
N ASP A 37 -6.65 -19.75 -18.90
CA ASP A 37 -5.74 -19.33 -19.97
C ASP A 37 -5.70 -17.80 -20.15
N LEU A 38 -6.80 -17.11 -19.84
CA LEU A 38 -6.89 -15.64 -19.88
C LEU A 38 -6.50 -15.00 -18.54
N LEU A 39 -6.76 -15.67 -17.42
CA LEU A 39 -6.48 -15.18 -16.07
C LEU A 39 -5.68 -16.21 -15.25
N PRO A 40 -4.42 -16.49 -15.61
CA PRO A 40 -3.57 -17.41 -14.85
C PRO A 40 -3.14 -16.82 -13.50
N SER A 41 -3.18 -15.49 -13.38
CA SER A 41 -2.79 -14.67 -12.23
C SER A 41 -3.43 -13.30 -12.37
N LEU A 42 -3.58 -12.57 -11.27
CA LEU A 42 -4.17 -11.23 -11.26
C LEU A 42 -3.34 -10.31 -10.37
N ALA A 43 -2.86 -9.23 -10.97
CA ALA A 43 -2.17 -8.16 -10.27
C ALA A 43 -3.11 -6.98 -10.02
N ILE A 44 -3.07 -6.45 -8.81
CA ILE A 44 -3.85 -5.30 -8.38
C ILE A 44 -2.92 -4.22 -7.85
N ASN A 45 -3.14 -2.99 -8.29
CA ASN A 45 -2.57 -1.79 -7.68
C ASN A 45 -3.68 -0.93 -7.10
N VAL A 46 -3.53 -0.57 -5.84
CA VAL A 46 -4.54 0.18 -5.11
C VAL A 46 -3.88 1.33 -4.38
N SER A 47 -4.41 2.54 -4.60
CA SER A 47 -4.23 3.67 -3.69
C SER A 47 -5.54 4.14 -3.04
N GLN A 48 -6.69 3.67 -3.55
CA GLN A 48 -8.02 3.93 -3.01
C GLN A 48 -8.67 2.63 -2.54
N PRO A 49 -8.60 2.29 -1.23
CA PRO A 49 -9.01 0.98 -0.73
C PRO A 49 -10.50 0.72 -0.90
N ASP A 50 -11.35 1.75 -0.80
CA ASP A 50 -12.80 1.61 -0.90
C ASP A 50 -13.24 1.12 -2.28
N ALA A 51 -12.55 1.55 -3.35
CA ALA A 51 -12.88 1.12 -4.71
C ALA A 51 -12.59 -0.38 -4.90
N LEU A 52 -11.49 -0.87 -4.33
CA LEU A 52 -11.16 -2.30 -4.33
C LEU A 52 -12.13 -3.09 -3.45
N VAL A 53 -12.48 -2.59 -2.26
CA VAL A 53 -13.50 -3.21 -1.41
C VAL A 53 -14.82 -3.37 -2.16
N ALA A 54 -15.30 -2.32 -2.82
CA ALA A 54 -16.53 -2.37 -3.61
C ALA A 54 -16.45 -3.36 -4.77
N TRP A 55 -15.31 -3.48 -5.43
CA TRP A 55 -15.10 -4.47 -6.50
C TRP A 55 -15.09 -5.91 -6.00
N LEU A 56 -14.54 -6.13 -4.80
CA LEU A 56 -14.52 -7.43 -4.12
C LEU A 56 -15.88 -7.87 -3.57
N GLU A 57 -16.94 -7.04 -3.67
CA GLU A 57 -18.30 -7.48 -3.36
C GLU A 57 -18.90 -8.37 -4.46
N THR A 58 -18.35 -8.32 -5.68
CA THR A 58 -18.81 -9.15 -6.81
C THR A 58 -17.71 -10.04 -7.39
N ASN A 59 -16.46 -9.86 -6.96
CA ASN A 59 -15.30 -10.62 -7.45
C ASN A 59 -14.61 -11.36 -6.31
N ASN A 60 -14.13 -12.57 -6.58
CA ASN A 60 -13.46 -13.42 -5.63
C ASN A 60 -12.03 -12.91 -5.36
N ALA A 61 -11.75 -12.50 -4.12
CA ALA A 61 -10.43 -12.05 -3.70
C ALA A 61 -9.34 -13.13 -3.86
N ALA A 62 -9.69 -14.42 -3.88
CA ALA A 62 -8.75 -15.51 -4.11
C ALA A 62 -8.15 -15.52 -5.52
N LEU A 63 -8.67 -14.72 -6.46
CA LEU A 63 -8.04 -14.54 -7.77
C LEU A 63 -6.76 -13.69 -7.70
N ILE A 64 -6.63 -12.85 -6.66
CA ILE A 64 -5.52 -11.91 -6.52
C ILE A 64 -4.26 -12.69 -6.16
N THR A 65 -3.24 -12.59 -7.00
CA THR A 65 -1.92 -13.18 -6.77
C THR A 65 -0.89 -12.12 -6.38
N ASP A 66 -1.04 -10.89 -6.88
CA ASP A 66 -0.07 -9.82 -6.69
C ASP A 66 -0.80 -8.55 -6.24
N LEU A 67 -0.39 -7.99 -5.10
CA LEU A 67 -0.97 -6.76 -4.56
C LEU A 67 0.09 -5.68 -4.42
N THR A 68 -0.14 -4.55 -5.07
CA THR A 68 0.61 -3.31 -4.85
C THR A 68 -0.26 -2.33 -4.08
N VAL A 69 0.20 -1.91 -2.91
CA VAL A 69 -0.41 -0.88 -2.06
C VAL A 69 0.40 0.39 -2.24
N HIS A 70 -0.16 1.37 -2.96
CA HIS A 70 0.42 2.69 -3.12
C HIS A 70 -0.23 3.65 -2.13
N VAL A 71 0.52 4.16 -1.17
CA VAL A 71 0.02 5.02 -0.11
C VAL A 71 0.25 6.48 -0.52
N ASP A 72 -0.76 7.08 -1.14
CA ASP A 72 -0.74 8.47 -1.61
C ASP A 72 -0.41 9.44 -0.46
N ALA A 73 0.38 10.47 -0.78
CA ALA A 73 0.72 11.57 0.12
C ALA A 73 -0.09 12.83 -0.18
N THR A 74 -1.41 12.70 -0.30
CA THR A 74 -2.31 13.84 -0.60
C THR A 74 -3.28 14.12 0.55
N ALA A 75 -3.83 15.33 0.62
CA ALA A 75 -4.88 15.67 1.60
C ALA A 75 -6.14 14.80 1.45
N SER A 76 -6.38 14.24 0.26
CA SER A 76 -7.45 13.30 -0.04
C SER A 76 -7.09 11.82 0.19
N ALA A 77 -5.89 11.54 0.73
CA ALA A 77 -5.44 10.18 0.95
C ALA A 77 -6.37 9.43 1.93
N PRO A 78 -6.61 8.13 1.71
CA PRO A 78 -7.46 7.35 2.60
C PRO A 78 -6.88 7.26 4.01
N SER A 79 -7.76 7.32 5.03
CA SER A 79 -7.34 7.14 6.42
C SER A 79 -6.87 5.70 6.69
N PRO A 80 -6.07 5.48 7.76
CA PRO A 80 -5.66 4.13 8.17
C PRO A 80 -6.86 3.18 8.37
N GLN A 81 -7.98 3.67 8.87
CA GLN A 81 -9.17 2.85 9.12
C GLN A 81 -9.78 2.33 7.81
N ARG A 82 -9.80 3.15 6.75
CA ARG A 82 -10.27 2.72 5.41
C ARG A 82 -9.38 1.60 4.86
N TRP A 83 -8.07 1.72 5.05
CA TRP A 83 -7.13 0.65 4.71
C TRP A 83 -7.34 -0.63 5.53
N CYS A 84 -7.60 -0.51 6.83
CA CYS A 84 -7.89 -1.68 7.67
C CYS A 84 -9.13 -2.45 7.22
N VAL A 85 -10.16 -1.79 6.68
CA VAL A 85 -11.34 -2.47 6.11
C VAL A 85 -10.93 -3.35 4.93
N LEU A 86 -10.13 -2.81 4.01
CA LEU A 86 -9.59 -3.60 2.89
C LEU A 86 -8.71 -4.76 3.39
N PHE A 87 -7.78 -4.51 4.29
CA PHE A 87 -6.86 -5.54 4.78
C PHE A 87 -7.60 -6.66 5.53
N ASP A 88 -8.64 -6.35 6.30
CA ASP A 88 -9.45 -7.37 6.95
C ASP A 88 -10.19 -8.27 5.94
N LYS A 89 -10.73 -7.67 4.87
CA LYS A 89 -11.37 -8.42 3.78
C LYS A 89 -10.37 -9.33 3.08
N LEU A 90 -9.23 -8.79 2.66
CA LEU A 90 -8.17 -9.55 1.99
C LEU A 90 -7.58 -10.65 2.86
N ARG A 91 -7.36 -10.40 4.16
CA ARG A 91 -6.91 -11.41 5.13
C ARG A 91 -7.82 -12.64 5.18
N ARG A 92 -9.13 -12.42 5.04
CA ARG A 92 -10.16 -13.47 5.09
C ARG A 92 -10.31 -14.17 3.74
N GLU A 93 -10.26 -13.44 2.64
CA GLU A 93 -10.73 -13.89 1.34
C GLU A 93 -9.61 -14.13 0.30
N ALA A 94 -8.48 -13.41 0.37
CA ALA A 94 -7.39 -13.50 -0.61
C ALA A 94 -6.43 -14.66 -0.30
N THR A 95 -6.88 -15.89 -0.52
CA THR A 95 -6.14 -17.11 -0.15
C THR A 95 -4.92 -17.41 -1.03
N ASN A 96 -4.82 -16.79 -2.22
CA ASN A 96 -3.74 -17.05 -3.18
C ASN A 96 -2.72 -15.91 -3.31
N LEU A 97 -2.73 -14.93 -2.40
CA LEU A 97 -1.83 -13.79 -2.45
C LEU A 97 -0.35 -14.22 -2.34
N GLN A 98 0.39 -14.10 -3.44
CA GLN A 98 1.80 -14.50 -3.55
C GLN A 98 2.74 -13.37 -3.16
N ASN A 99 2.53 -12.19 -3.77
CA ASN A 99 3.48 -11.07 -3.67
C ASN A 99 2.76 -9.82 -3.15
N LEU A 100 3.42 -9.11 -2.25
CA LEU A 100 2.97 -7.82 -1.72
C LEU A 100 4.06 -6.77 -1.97
N SER A 101 3.69 -5.66 -2.60
CA SER A 101 4.52 -4.47 -2.72
C SER A 101 3.82 -3.31 -2.03
N VAL A 102 4.54 -2.55 -1.21
CA VAL A 102 4.01 -1.37 -0.51
C VAL A 102 4.92 -0.19 -0.72
N TYR A 103 4.35 0.89 -1.25
CA TYR A 103 5.08 2.12 -1.50
C TYR A 103 4.43 3.27 -0.73
N TRP A 104 5.20 3.91 0.16
CA TRP A 104 4.77 5.10 0.88
C TRP A 104 5.24 6.36 0.15
N ASP A 105 4.31 7.02 -0.54
CA ASP A 105 4.62 8.23 -1.28
C ASP A 105 4.87 9.43 -0.34
N ALA A 106 5.44 10.49 -0.90
CA ALA A 106 5.63 11.76 -0.22
C ALA A 106 5.42 12.95 -1.17
N ASP A 107 4.61 13.91 -0.72
CA ASP A 107 4.48 15.23 -1.33
C ASP A 107 5.24 16.24 -0.46
N GLY A 108 6.52 16.40 -0.79
CA GLY A 108 7.46 17.24 -0.06
C GLY A 108 7.62 16.83 1.41
N LEU A 109 7.75 17.83 2.29
CA LEU A 109 7.83 17.66 3.75
C LEU A 109 6.46 17.83 4.45
N ILE A 110 5.39 18.02 3.69
CA ILE A 110 4.08 18.45 4.22
C ILE A 110 3.16 17.25 4.37
N HIS A 111 3.13 16.39 3.34
CA HIS A 111 2.38 15.15 3.36
C HIS A 111 3.35 14.01 3.14
N MET A 112 3.59 13.29 4.22
CA MET A 112 4.32 12.04 4.19
C MET A 112 3.23 11.05 4.53
N GLY A 113 2.92 10.10 3.62
CA GLY A 113 1.72 9.26 3.71
C GLY A 113 1.60 8.49 5.03
N LEU A 114 0.87 7.38 5.06
CA LEU A 114 0.69 6.59 6.30
C LEU A 114 1.98 5.88 6.82
N GLY A 115 3.16 6.37 6.46
CA GLY A 115 4.49 5.87 6.82
C GLY A 115 4.82 5.87 8.30
N LYS A 116 4.11 6.67 9.12
CA LYS A 116 4.19 6.64 10.60
C LYS A 116 2.99 5.96 11.26
N SER A 117 1.96 5.58 10.50
CA SER A 117 0.74 5.02 11.06
C SER A 117 0.95 3.59 11.56
N VAL A 118 0.84 3.43 12.87
CA VAL A 118 0.81 2.14 13.55
C VAL A 118 -0.46 1.37 13.18
N VAL A 119 -1.60 2.05 13.05
CA VAL A 119 -2.87 1.43 12.67
C VAL A 119 -2.74 0.78 11.28
N PHE A 120 -2.20 1.51 10.32
CA PHE A 120 -1.98 1.01 8.96
C PHE A 120 -1.05 -0.20 8.95
N ILE A 121 0.15 -0.09 9.54
CA ILE A 121 1.16 -1.17 9.48
C ILE A 121 0.67 -2.44 10.20
N ARG A 122 -0.08 -2.28 11.31
CA ARG A 122 -0.68 -3.42 12.04
C ARG A 122 -1.79 -4.09 11.24
N GLY A 123 -2.55 -3.35 10.44
CA GLY A 123 -3.54 -3.92 9.52
C GLY A 123 -2.88 -4.66 8.37
N LEU A 124 -1.89 -4.03 7.73
CA LEU A 124 -1.12 -4.60 6.63
C LEU A 124 -0.46 -5.91 7.03
N ALA A 125 0.15 -5.96 8.22
CA ALA A 125 0.83 -7.14 8.77
C ALA A 125 -0.05 -8.38 8.96
N GLN A 126 -1.38 -8.27 8.77
CA GLN A 126 -2.29 -9.41 8.88
C GLN A 126 -2.53 -10.13 7.55
N LEU A 127 -2.05 -9.58 6.43
CA LEU A 127 -2.18 -10.22 5.13
C LEU A 127 -1.40 -11.54 5.09
N LYS A 128 -1.97 -12.55 4.43
CA LYS A 128 -1.39 -13.89 4.29
C LYS A 128 -0.64 -13.99 2.96
N VAL A 129 0.53 -13.38 2.91
CA VAL A 129 1.40 -13.35 1.72
C VAL A 129 2.29 -14.60 1.70
N GLN A 130 2.47 -15.22 0.54
CA GLN A 130 3.15 -16.52 0.44
C GLN A 130 4.61 -16.48 -0.04
N ARG A 131 5.02 -15.50 -0.85
CA ARG A 131 6.34 -15.51 -1.52
C ARG A 131 7.21 -14.32 -1.18
N SER A 132 6.73 -13.09 -1.38
CA SER A 132 7.58 -11.91 -1.25
C SER A 132 6.84 -10.71 -0.67
N VAL A 133 7.59 -9.91 0.08
CA VAL A 133 7.16 -8.62 0.58
C VAL A 133 8.21 -7.59 0.15
N GLU A 134 7.76 -6.58 -0.56
CA GLU A 134 8.57 -5.46 -1.02
C GLU A 134 8.04 -4.18 -0.38
N ILE A 135 8.96 -3.34 0.09
CA ILE A 135 8.63 -2.05 0.70
C ILE A 135 9.46 -0.96 0.05
N GLY A 136 8.94 0.26 0.02
CA GLY A 136 9.66 1.43 -0.49
C GLY A 136 9.00 2.74 -0.09
N GLY A 137 9.69 3.84 -0.28
CA GLY A 137 9.22 5.18 0.08
C GLY A 137 9.44 5.55 1.54
N PHE A 138 8.62 6.48 2.03
CA PHE A 138 8.77 7.16 3.33
C PHE A 138 8.05 6.41 4.45
N TYR A 139 8.72 5.44 5.05
CA TYR A 139 8.18 4.62 6.13
C TYR A 139 9.05 4.65 7.41
N ALA A 140 8.45 4.37 8.56
CA ALA A 140 9.13 4.37 9.85
C ALA A 140 10.15 3.22 10.00
N THR A 141 11.25 3.48 10.68
CA THR A 141 12.40 2.55 10.82
C THR A 141 12.04 1.16 11.34
N GLN A 142 10.99 1.05 12.16
CA GLN A 142 10.56 -0.22 12.77
C GLN A 142 9.71 -1.10 11.84
N TRP A 143 9.18 -0.57 10.72
CA TRP A 143 8.23 -1.30 9.87
C TRP A 143 8.82 -2.56 9.24
N PRO A 144 10.04 -2.56 8.65
CA PRO A 144 10.59 -3.77 8.04
C PRO A 144 10.69 -4.92 9.04
N ARG A 145 11.22 -4.64 10.24
CA ARG A 145 11.36 -5.64 11.32
C ARG A 145 10.00 -6.13 11.82
N TYR A 146 9.02 -5.24 11.91
CA TYR A 146 7.66 -5.61 12.32
C TYR A 146 6.98 -6.52 11.30
N LEU A 147 7.06 -6.17 10.01
CA LEU A 147 6.51 -6.98 8.93
C LEU A 147 7.18 -8.34 8.86
N GLU A 148 8.51 -8.41 8.97
CA GLU A 148 9.25 -9.68 9.03
C GLU A 148 8.74 -10.58 10.16
N ALA A 149 8.60 -10.03 11.37
CA ALA A 149 8.15 -10.79 12.53
C ALA A 149 6.70 -11.27 12.44
N LYS A 150 5.83 -10.55 11.70
CA LYS A 150 4.39 -10.87 11.59
C LYS A 150 4.02 -11.71 10.40
N MET A 151 4.68 -11.48 9.26
CA MET A 151 4.42 -12.20 8.01
C MET A 151 5.34 -13.41 7.82
N GLY A 152 6.44 -13.50 8.57
CA GLY A 152 7.44 -14.56 8.39
C GLY A 152 8.24 -14.44 7.09
N LEU A 153 8.14 -13.29 6.41
CA LEU A 153 8.82 -12.97 5.15
C LEU A 153 9.68 -11.73 5.37
N LYS A 154 10.97 -11.80 5.02
CA LYS A 154 11.87 -10.65 5.13
C LYS A 154 11.52 -9.61 4.05
N PRO A 155 11.07 -8.39 4.41
CA PRO A 155 10.80 -7.36 3.43
C PRO A 155 12.07 -6.94 2.69
N VAL A 156 11.97 -6.79 1.38
CA VAL A 156 13.03 -6.23 0.55
C VAL A 156 12.74 -4.76 0.33
N ASP A 157 13.67 -3.90 0.74
CA ASP A 157 13.55 -2.47 0.45
C ASP A 157 13.94 -2.19 -1.00
N LYS A 158 12.99 -1.68 -1.79
CA LYS A 158 13.17 -1.25 -3.18
C LYS A 158 13.44 0.25 -3.32
N ASN A 159 13.77 0.95 -2.24
CA ASN A 159 14.36 2.29 -2.28
C ASN A 159 15.71 2.25 -2.99
N ILE A 160 15.73 2.50 -4.30
CA ILE A 160 16.95 2.34 -5.09
C ILE A 160 17.09 3.50 -6.08
N VAL A 161 17.69 4.58 -5.60
CA VAL A 161 18.87 5.18 -6.25
C VAL A 161 19.86 5.60 -5.14
N PRO A 162 20.87 4.78 -4.81
CA PRO A 162 21.92 5.16 -3.87
C PRO A 162 22.59 6.47 -4.30
N GLY A 163 22.76 7.42 -3.37
CA GLY A 163 23.37 8.73 -3.65
C GLY A 163 22.43 9.79 -4.25
N GLY A 164 21.13 9.50 -4.40
CA GLY A 164 20.13 10.49 -4.80
C GLY A 164 19.72 11.42 -3.64
N ALA A 165 19.25 12.63 -3.96
CA ALA A 165 18.70 13.58 -2.97
C ALA A 165 17.60 12.96 -2.08
N TRP A 166 16.88 11.96 -2.62
CA TRP A 166 15.85 11.18 -1.94
C TRP A 166 16.35 10.35 -0.74
N GLU A 167 17.60 9.89 -0.76
CA GLU A 167 18.17 9.09 0.35
C GLU A 167 18.37 9.93 1.61
N GLY A 168 18.71 11.22 1.45
CA GLY A 168 18.81 12.18 2.56
C GLY A 168 17.45 12.44 3.19
N LEU A 169 16.44 12.73 2.36
CA LEU A 169 15.07 12.99 2.81
C LEU A 169 14.46 11.79 3.54
N LEU A 170 14.68 10.57 3.03
CA LEU A 170 14.21 9.36 3.69
C LEU A 170 14.89 9.17 5.06
N ARG A 171 16.21 9.39 5.15
CA ARG A 171 16.95 9.29 6.42
C ARG A 171 16.45 10.30 7.45
N ASP A 172 16.20 11.54 7.02
CA ASP A 172 15.69 12.58 7.91
C ASP A 172 14.25 12.29 8.34
N TYR A 173 13.42 11.72 7.46
CA TYR A 173 12.07 11.27 7.83
C TYR A 173 12.09 10.16 8.87
N GLN A 174 12.97 9.18 8.66
CA GLN A 174 13.12 8.01 9.52
C GLN A 174 13.67 8.40 10.89
N ARG A 175 14.54 9.41 10.94
CA ARG A 175 14.99 10.01 12.19
C ARG A 175 13.80 10.61 12.95
N GLY A 176 13.60 10.17 14.19
CA GLY A 176 12.45 10.56 15.00
C GLY A 176 11.28 9.57 14.94
N THR A 177 11.36 8.48 14.15
CA THR A 177 10.34 7.41 14.15
C THR A 177 10.70 6.22 15.04
N GLU A 178 11.84 6.26 15.74
CA GLU A 178 12.39 5.16 16.52
C GLU A 178 11.48 4.76 17.68
N HIS A 179 10.72 5.72 18.21
CA HIS A 179 9.78 5.52 19.30
C HIS A 179 8.45 4.89 18.86
N ARG A 180 8.20 4.78 17.54
CA ARG A 180 6.97 4.15 17.02
C ARG A 180 7.09 2.65 17.18
N ASN A 181 6.30 2.08 18.09
CA ASN A 181 6.41 0.67 18.44
C ASN A 181 5.13 -0.09 18.07
N PRO A 182 5.08 -0.74 16.90
CA PRO A 182 3.87 -1.42 16.42
C PRO A 182 3.56 -2.72 17.19
N TRP A 183 4.44 -3.17 18.09
CA TRP A 183 4.17 -4.28 19.01
C TRP A 183 3.34 -3.82 20.22
N ILE A 184 3.54 -2.60 20.70
CA ILE A 184 2.91 -2.05 21.90
C ILE A 184 1.78 -1.07 21.55
N ASP A 185 2.06 -0.17 20.62
CA ASP A 185 1.13 0.86 20.20
C ASP A 185 -0.02 0.25 19.39
N SER A 186 -1.23 0.75 19.63
CA SER A 186 -2.46 0.30 18.95
C SER A 186 -3.19 1.42 18.22
N LYS A 187 -2.74 2.66 18.39
CA LYS A 187 -3.33 3.87 17.83
C LYS A 187 -2.22 4.77 17.32
N ASP A 188 -2.56 5.57 16.32
CA ASP A 188 -1.68 6.63 15.83
C ASP A 188 -1.63 7.78 16.86
N GLY A 189 -0.52 8.50 16.89
CA GLY A 189 -0.38 9.65 17.80
C GLY A 189 -1.05 10.91 17.22
N THR A 190 -1.27 11.92 18.05
CA THR A 190 -1.74 13.25 17.62
C THR A 190 -0.77 13.98 16.68
N TRP A 191 0.48 13.54 16.60
CA TRP A 191 1.56 14.11 15.79
C TRP A 191 1.55 13.65 14.31
N ASP A 192 0.57 12.81 13.93
CA ASP A 192 0.46 12.23 12.58
C ASP A 192 -0.60 12.93 11.71
N THR A 193 -1.23 13.99 12.21
CA THR A 193 -1.81 15.04 11.36
C THR A 193 -0.67 15.85 10.75
N PRO A 194 -0.71 16.22 9.45
CA PRO A 194 0.32 17.07 8.86
C PRO A 194 0.43 18.32 9.72
N HIS A 195 1.54 18.46 10.44
CA HIS A 195 1.90 19.78 10.96
C HIS A 195 2.02 20.64 9.72
N SER A 196 1.14 21.64 9.59
CA SER A 196 1.43 22.79 8.76
C SER A 196 2.79 23.30 9.24
N VAL A 197 3.85 22.91 8.55
CA VAL A 197 5.14 23.55 8.70
C VAL A 197 4.84 24.95 8.19
N ASP A 198 4.71 25.91 9.11
CA ASP A 198 4.76 27.32 8.77
C ASP A 198 6.13 27.55 8.13
N LEU A 199 6.20 27.34 6.82
CA LEU A 199 7.35 27.68 5.97
C LEU A 199 7.46 29.21 5.78
N PHE A 200 6.69 30.00 6.52
CA PHE A 200 6.84 31.44 6.67
C PHE A 200 7.35 31.82 8.06
N GLY A 201 8.37 31.12 8.53
CA GLY A 201 9.30 31.63 9.53
C GLY A 201 10.29 32.65 8.94
N CYS A 202 9.79 33.75 8.38
CA CYS A 202 10.53 34.99 8.05
C CYS A 202 9.48 36.00 7.54
N ALA A 203 9.22 37.16 8.14
CA ALA A 203 10.17 38.12 8.67
C ALA A 203 9.62 38.84 9.91
N ARG A 204 10.52 39.11 10.85
CA ARG A 204 10.41 40.30 11.69
C ARG A 204 10.64 41.52 10.80
N SER A 205 9.74 42.49 10.89
CA SER A 205 10.02 43.92 10.72
C SER A 205 8.96 44.70 11.49
#